data_AF-A0A9D6SA26-F1
#
_entry.id   AF-A0A9D6SA26-F1
#
_cell.length_a   1.000
_cell.length_b   1.000
_cell.length_c   1.000
_cell.angle_alpha   90.00
_cell.angle_beta   90.00
_cell.angle_gamma   90.00
#
_symmetry.space_group_name_H-M   'P 1'
#
loop_
_entity.id
_entity.type
_entity.pdbx_description
1 polymer ?
#
loop_
_entity_poly.entity_id
_entity_poly.type
_entity_poly.pdbx_seq_one_letter_code
_entity_poly.pdbx_strand_id
1 'polypeptide(L)'
;MNPRQFLLIGGIVLALVGVLGFIGAIGPTTGESIFGSAWWFDNAENWAHLVLGVVALVLLATPASVQKPIVALLGIVGLFFAVYNLFSTSFLGANLERPADLILHLVVGVWALYAAFNKGAAIASAPGSAPM
;
A
#
# COMPACT_ATOMS: atom_id res chain seq x y z
N MET A 1 -3.90 1.81 14.76
CA MET A 1 -2.95 1.58 13.65
C MET A 1 -1.89 2.66 13.70
N ASN A 2 -0.60 2.29 13.70
CA ASN A 2 0.54 3.21 13.63
C ASN A 2 1.35 2.98 12.32
N PRO A 3 2.36 3.80 12.00
CA PRO A 3 3.13 3.65 10.77
C PRO A 3 3.79 2.27 10.61
N ARG A 4 4.31 1.71 11.71
CA ARG A 4 4.92 0.37 11.71
C ARG A 4 3.91 -0.71 11.32
N GLN A 5 2.70 -0.65 11.87
CA GLN A 5 1.62 -1.60 11.55
C GLN A 5 1.17 -1.47 10.10
N PHE A 6 1.09 -0.25 9.57
CA PHE A 6 0.80 -0.02 8.16
C PHE A 6 1.89 -0.61 7.26
N LEU A 7 3.17 -0.34 7.55
CA LEU A 7 4.30 -0.89 6.77
C LEU A 7 4.32 -2.41 6.79
N LEU A 8 3.98 -3.03 7.92
CA LEU A 8 3.92 -4.49 8.03
C LEU A 8 2.76 -5.07 7.23
N ILE A 9 1.52 -4.64 7.52
CA ILE A 9 0.32 -5.22 6.91
C ILE A 9 0.26 -4.83 5.43
N GLY A 10 0.40 -3.54 5.14
CA GLY A 10 0.42 -3.02 3.77
C GLY A 10 1.58 -3.59 2.97
N GLY A 11 2.78 -3.73 3.57
CA GLY A 11 3.94 -4.32 2.90
C GLY A 11 3.72 -5.78 2.51
N ILE A 12 3.17 -6.60 3.43
CA ILE A 12 2.80 -7.99 3.14
C ILE A 12 1.76 -8.04 2.03
N VAL A 13 0.68 -7.25 2.13
CA VAL A 13 -0.39 -7.25 1.13
C VAL A 13 0.13 -6.84 -0.25
N LEU A 14 0.90 -5.75 -0.34
CA LEU A 14 1.49 -5.27 -1.59
C LEU A 14 2.43 -6.30 -2.23
N ALA A 15 3.30 -6.93 -1.44
CA ALA A 15 4.18 -7.97 -1.94
C ALA A 15 3.39 -9.20 -2.44
N LEU A 16 2.37 -9.62 -1.69
CA LEU A 16 1.51 -10.74 -2.09
C LEU A 16 0.74 -10.44 -3.37
N VAL A 17 0.10 -9.28 -3.50
CA VAL A 17 -0.65 -8.97 -4.73
C VAL A 17 0.28 -8.87 -5.94
N GLY A 18 1.48 -8.30 -5.78
CA GLY A 18 2.47 -8.29 -6.87
C GLY A 18 2.87 -9.71 -7.31
N VAL A 19 3.12 -10.61 -6.36
CA VAL A 19 3.41 -12.03 -6.67
C VAL A 19 2.21 -12.72 -7.32
N LEU A 20 1.00 -12.54 -6.78
CA LEU A 20 -0.23 -13.11 -7.30
C LEU A 20 -0.52 -12.66 -8.73
N GLY A 21 -0.17 -11.41 -9.06
CA GLY A 21 -0.27 -10.90 -10.42
C GLY A 21 0.73 -11.56 -11.37
N PHE A 22 1.97 -11.84 -10.95
CA PHE A 22 2.92 -12.54 -11.81
C PHE A 22 2.62 -14.03 -12.03
N ILE A 23 1.97 -14.70 -11.08
CA ILE A 23 1.72 -16.16 -11.18
C ILE A 23 0.39 -16.51 -11.84
N GLY A 24 -0.33 -15.55 -12.42
CA GLY A 24 -1.59 -15.85 -13.09
C GLY A 24 -2.80 -15.92 -12.17
N ALA A 25 -2.79 -15.29 -10.99
CA ALA A 25 -3.96 -15.25 -10.12
C ALA A 25 -4.77 -13.96 -10.29
N ILE A 26 -4.10 -12.81 -10.47
CA ILE A 26 -4.74 -11.49 -10.64
C ILE A 26 -4.11 -10.66 -11.78
N GLY A 27 -3.53 -11.31 -12.79
CA GLY A 27 -2.76 -10.69 -13.89
C GLY A 27 -1.75 -11.69 -14.46
N PRO A 28 -0.80 -11.30 -15.33
CA PRO A 28 -0.59 -9.97 -15.91
C PRO A 28 -1.49 -9.66 -17.10
N THR A 29 -2.47 -10.51 -17.40
CA THR A 29 -3.48 -10.25 -18.42
C THR A 29 -4.88 -10.53 -17.87
N THR A 30 -5.90 -10.01 -18.56
CA THR A 30 -7.31 -10.28 -18.23
C THR A 30 -7.65 -11.77 -18.29
N GLY A 31 -7.02 -12.54 -19.18
CA GLY A 31 -7.28 -13.99 -19.32
C GLY A 31 -6.67 -14.84 -18.20
N GLU A 32 -5.69 -14.29 -17.48
CA GLU A 32 -5.03 -14.96 -16.36
C GLU A 32 -5.65 -14.57 -15.01
N SER A 33 -6.25 -13.38 -14.89
CA SER A 33 -6.91 -12.98 -13.65
C SER A 33 -8.15 -13.82 -13.33
N ILE A 34 -8.28 -14.29 -12.07
CA ILE A 34 -9.52 -14.93 -11.58
C ILE A 34 -10.73 -14.00 -11.60
N PHE A 35 -10.51 -12.69 -11.70
CA PHE A 35 -11.55 -11.68 -11.84
C PHE A 35 -11.77 -11.26 -13.30
N GLY A 36 -11.07 -11.86 -14.26
CA GLY A 36 -11.17 -11.54 -15.68
C GLY A 36 -10.83 -10.07 -15.96
N SER A 37 -11.60 -9.46 -16.86
CA SER A 37 -11.47 -8.02 -17.18
C SER A 37 -12.06 -7.09 -16.13
N ALA A 38 -12.63 -7.60 -15.03
CA ALA A 38 -13.18 -6.74 -13.99
C ALA A 38 -12.08 -6.14 -13.10
N TRP A 39 -11.00 -6.89 -12.87
CA TRP A 39 -9.85 -6.43 -12.10
C TRP A 39 -8.63 -7.32 -12.37
N TRP A 40 -7.53 -6.71 -12.75
CA TRP A 40 -6.26 -7.37 -13.02
C TRP A 40 -5.15 -6.34 -12.94
N PHE A 41 -3.93 -6.80 -12.70
CA PHE A 41 -2.74 -5.96 -12.67
C PHE A 41 -1.80 -6.35 -13.79
N ASP A 42 -1.40 -5.41 -14.63
CA ASP A 42 -0.38 -5.66 -15.64
C ASP A 42 1.02 -5.80 -15.02
N ASN A 43 2.03 -6.05 -15.86
CA ASN A 43 3.40 -6.20 -15.39
C ASN A 43 3.94 -4.97 -14.65
N ALA A 44 3.58 -3.76 -15.09
CA ALA A 44 4.05 -2.53 -14.45
C ALA A 44 3.42 -2.36 -13.07
N GLU A 45 2.12 -2.63 -12.94
CA GLU A 45 1.41 -2.65 -11.66
C GLU A 45 1.97 -3.72 -10.73
N ASN A 46 2.19 -4.94 -11.21
CA ASN A 46 2.76 -6.02 -10.41
C ASN A 46 4.14 -5.69 -9.87
N TRP A 47 5.00 -5.08 -10.70
CA TRP A 47 6.30 -4.58 -10.24
C TRP A 47 6.16 -3.45 -9.22
N ALA A 48 5.26 -2.49 -9.45
CA ALA A 48 5.04 -1.40 -8.50
C ALA A 48 4.61 -1.93 -7.12
N HIS A 49 3.62 -2.83 -7.09
CA HIS A 49 3.14 -3.43 -5.83
C HIS A 49 4.23 -4.28 -5.16
N LEU A 50 4.94 -5.12 -5.92
CA LEU A 50 5.99 -5.97 -5.35
C LEU A 50 7.14 -5.15 -4.76
N VAL A 51 7.65 -4.17 -5.52
CA VAL A 51 8.77 -3.32 -5.07
C VAL A 51 8.35 -2.48 -3.87
N LEU A 52 7.19 -1.83 -3.91
CA LEU A 52 6.69 -1.04 -2.78
C LEU A 52 6.44 -1.92 -1.55
N GLY A 53 5.94 -3.14 -1.73
CA GLY A 53 5.75 -4.11 -0.66
C GLY A 53 7.06 -4.50 0.01
N VAL A 54 8.07 -4.89 -0.79
CA VAL A 54 9.41 -5.24 -0.28
C VAL A 54 10.05 -4.05 0.44
N VAL A 55 10.00 -2.84 -0.16
CA VAL A 55 10.53 -1.62 0.46
C VAL A 55 9.81 -1.33 1.79
N ALA A 56 8.49 -1.46 1.85
CA ALA A 56 7.74 -1.25 3.08
C ALA A 56 8.18 -2.21 4.21
N LEU A 57 8.44 -3.48 3.88
CA LEU A 57 8.94 -4.48 4.83
C LEU A 57 10.36 -4.17 5.30
N VAL A 58 11.24 -3.74 4.39
CA VAL A 58 12.61 -3.31 4.74
C VAL A 58 12.57 -2.10 5.69
N LEU A 59 11.65 -1.16 5.48
CA LEU A 59 11.50 0.03 6.31
C LEU A 59 11.10 -0.27 7.77
N LEU A 60 10.63 -1.48 8.09
CA LEU A 60 10.37 -1.88 9.48
C LEU A 60 11.61 -1.87 10.38
N ALA A 61 12.81 -1.97 9.78
CA ALA A 61 14.10 -1.88 10.46
C ALA A 61 14.53 -0.43 10.76
N THR A 62 13.82 0.57 10.22
CA THR A 62 14.13 2.00 10.42
C THR A 62 13.42 2.57 11.65
N PRO A 63 13.91 3.66 12.26
CA PRO A 63 13.23 4.29 13.39
C PRO A 63 11.91 4.95 12.97
N ALA A 64 11.01 5.16 13.95
CA ALA A 64 9.69 5.74 13.71
C ALA A 64 9.72 7.13 13.06
N SER A 65 10.80 7.90 13.28
CA SER A 65 11.04 9.21 12.63
C SER A 65 11.18 9.10 11.11
N VAL A 66 11.62 7.96 10.59
CA VAL A 66 11.72 7.66 9.16
C VAL A 66 10.43 7.03 8.64
N GLN A 67 9.83 6.11 9.40
CA GLN A 67 8.61 5.40 8.99
C GLN A 67 7.44 6.35 8.75
N LYS A 68 7.19 7.29 9.68
CA LYS A 68 6.05 8.21 9.60
C LYS A 68 5.99 9.02 8.30
N PRO A 69 7.03 9.80 7.91
CA PRO A 69 6.98 10.59 6.69
C PRO A 69 6.85 9.72 5.43
N ILE A 70 7.45 8.52 5.42
CA ILE A 70 7.31 7.59 4.29
C ILE A 70 5.87 7.09 4.18
N VAL A 71 5.25 6.65 5.28
CA VAL A 71 3.84 6.23 5.26
C VAL A 71 2.93 7.39 4.86
N ALA A 72 3.21 8.61 5.30
CA ALA A 72 2.47 9.80 4.84
C ALA A 72 2.62 10.01 3.33
N LEU A 73 3.85 9.87 2.80
CA LEU A 73 4.12 9.98 1.36
C LEU A 73 3.37 8.91 0.56
N LEU A 74 3.39 7.65 1.01
CA LEU A 74 2.61 6.58 0.38
C LEU A 74 1.12 6.91 0.36
N GLY A 75 0.60 7.51 1.43
CA GLY A 75 -0.77 7.98 1.49
C GLY A 75 -1.08 9.08 0.48
N ILE A 76 -0.20 10.06 0.34
CA ILE A 76 -0.32 11.13 -0.67
C ILE A 76 -0.29 10.54 -2.08
N VAL A 77 0.64 9.61 -2.36
CA VAL A 77 0.74 8.94 -3.66
C VAL A 77 -0.51 8.13 -3.97
N GLY A 78 -1.05 7.39 -2.99
CA GLY A 78 -2.32 6.68 -3.15
C GLY A 78 -3.47 7.61 -3.49
N LEU A 79 -3.63 8.72 -2.76
CA LEU A 79 -4.67 9.71 -3.09
C LEU A 79 -4.45 10.38 -4.46
N PHE A 80 -3.19 10.63 -4.84
CA PHE A 80 -2.86 11.14 -6.16
C PHE A 80 -3.36 10.18 -7.25
N PHE A 81 -3.07 8.88 -7.15
CA PHE A 81 -3.54 7.90 -8.13
C PHE A 81 -5.07 7.73 -8.12
N ALA A 82 -5.71 7.82 -6.96
CA ALA A 82 -7.17 7.80 -6.88
C ALA A 82 -7.81 8.97 -7.65
N VAL A 83 -7.26 10.19 -7.48
CA VAL A 83 -7.72 11.38 -8.20
C VAL A 83 -7.36 11.30 -9.67
N TYR A 84 -6.13 10.90 -9.99
CA TYR A 84 -5.67 10.76 -11.37
C TYR A 84 -6.54 9.76 -12.15
N ASN A 85 -6.98 8.68 -11.50
CA ASN A 85 -7.81 7.65 -12.13
C ASN A 85 -9.21 8.18 -12.54
N LEU A 86 -9.67 9.30 -11.99
CA LEU A 86 -10.87 9.99 -12.49
C LEU A 86 -10.73 10.49 -13.93
N PHE A 87 -9.49 10.78 -14.35
CA PHE A 87 -9.18 11.42 -15.64
C PHE A 87 -8.49 10.48 -16.62
N SER A 88 -7.76 9.47 -16.15
CA SER A 88 -7.02 8.51 -16.99
C SER A 88 -7.09 7.09 -16.43
N THR A 89 -7.04 6.08 -17.30
CA THR A 89 -6.94 4.65 -16.95
C THR A 89 -5.56 4.08 -17.23
N SER A 90 -4.56 4.92 -17.46
CA SER A 90 -3.19 4.49 -17.67
C SER A 90 -2.19 5.52 -17.18
N PHE A 91 -1.04 5.04 -16.69
CA PHE A 91 0.07 5.87 -16.25
C PHE A 91 1.40 5.15 -16.45
N LEU A 92 2.31 5.73 -17.25
CA LEU A 92 3.65 5.17 -17.51
C LEU A 92 3.66 3.68 -17.93
N GLY A 93 2.64 3.23 -18.67
CA GLY A 93 2.52 1.84 -19.12
C GLY A 93 1.87 0.88 -18.13
N ALA A 94 1.46 1.36 -16.95
CA ALA A 94 0.56 0.68 -16.04
C ALA A 94 -0.90 1.01 -16.38
N ASN A 95 -1.78 0.02 -16.32
CA ASN A 95 -3.23 0.21 -16.29
C ASN A 95 -3.68 0.77 -14.94
N LEU A 96 -4.84 1.40 -14.94
CA LEU A 96 -5.55 1.88 -13.76
C LEU A 96 -7.04 1.58 -13.99
N GLU A 97 -7.43 0.35 -13.69
CA GLU A 97 -8.75 -0.21 -13.94
C GLU A 97 -9.83 0.54 -13.17
N ARG A 98 -10.84 1.05 -13.88
CA ARG A 98 -11.97 1.74 -13.27
C ARG A 98 -13.19 0.83 -13.16
N PRO A 99 -13.87 0.79 -11.99
CA PRO A 99 -13.66 1.63 -10.80
C PRO A 99 -12.71 1.06 -9.74
N ALA A 100 -12.16 -0.15 -9.96
CA ALA A 100 -11.48 -0.92 -8.93
C ALA A 100 -10.24 -0.22 -8.35
N ASP A 101 -9.35 0.28 -9.20
CA ASP A 101 -8.09 0.88 -8.77
C ASP A 101 -8.31 2.25 -8.15
N LEU A 102 -9.28 3.03 -8.63
CA LEU A 102 -9.71 4.25 -7.96
C LEU A 102 -10.06 3.98 -6.50
N ILE A 103 -10.89 2.96 -6.25
CA ILE A 103 -11.33 2.60 -4.90
C ILE A 103 -10.15 2.09 -4.09
N LEU A 104 -9.33 1.20 -4.65
CA LEU A 104 -8.13 0.66 -4.00
C LEU A 104 -7.20 1.78 -3.54
N HIS A 105 -6.80 2.66 -4.45
CA HIS A 105 -5.87 3.76 -4.16
C HIS A 105 -6.45 4.78 -3.19
N LEU A 106 -7.77 5.05 -3.26
CA LEU A 106 -8.44 5.92 -2.30
C LEU A 106 -8.41 5.32 -0.89
N VAL A 107 -8.83 4.06 -0.76
CA VAL A 107 -8.89 3.37 0.54
C VAL A 107 -7.50 3.23 1.15
N VAL A 108 -6.52 2.76 0.37
CA VAL A 108 -5.14 2.59 0.84
C VAL A 108 -4.49 3.95 1.13
N GLY A 109 -4.74 4.97 0.31
CA GLY A 109 -4.24 6.33 0.52
C GLY A 109 -4.75 6.94 1.83
N VAL A 110 -6.05 6.88 2.07
CA VAL A 110 -6.67 7.34 3.34
C VAL A 110 -6.14 6.52 4.51
N TRP A 111 -6.04 5.20 4.37
CA TRP A 111 -5.54 4.31 5.42
C TRP A 111 -4.09 4.65 5.82
N ALA A 112 -3.21 4.88 4.84
CA ALA A 112 -1.83 5.26 5.07
C ALA A 112 -1.72 6.62 5.80
N LEU A 113 -2.44 7.64 5.34
CA LEU A 113 -2.46 8.95 6.00
C LEU A 113 -3.00 8.85 7.43
N TYR A 114 -4.06 8.09 7.64
CA TYR A 114 -4.57 7.80 8.97
C TYR A 114 -3.50 7.14 9.84
N ALA A 115 -2.79 6.12 9.34
CA ALA A 115 -1.72 5.46 10.09
C ALA A 115 -0.53 6.40 10.39
N ALA A 116 -0.21 7.34 9.49
CA ALA A 116 0.87 8.30 9.66
C ALA A 116 0.57 9.36 10.74
N PHE A 117 -0.68 9.82 10.84
CA PHE A 117 -1.05 10.95 11.70
C PHE A 117 -1.84 10.56 12.95
N ASN A 118 -2.30 9.32 13.06
CA ASN A 118 -2.97 8.86 14.26
C ASN A 118 -1.98 8.76 15.44
N LYS A 119 -2.24 9.52 16.50
CA LYS A 119 -1.39 9.59 17.70
C LYS A 119 -1.50 8.35 18.62
N GLY A 120 -2.30 7.35 18.25
CA GLY A 120 -2.77 6.27 19.10
C GLY A 120 -1.77 5.15 19.48
N ALA A 121 -0.45 5.39 19.52
CA ALA A 121 0.52 4.37 19.98
C ALA A 121 1.58 4.89 20.97
N ALA A 122 1.41 6.11 21.51
CA ALA A 122 2.33 6.67 22.50
C ALA A 122 1.99 6.30 23.96
N ILE A 123 1.00 5.44 24.23
CA ILE A 123 0.50 5.19 25.60
C ILE A 123 0.87 3.80 26.16
N ALA A 124 1.43 2.88 25.36
CA ALA A 124 1.65 1.50 25.80
C ALA A 124 3.14 1.13 25.98
N SER A 125 3.89 1.90 26.76
CA SER A 125 5.16 1.43 27.34
C SER A 125 5.66 2.37 28.44
N ALA A 126 4.95 2.40 29.57
CA ALA A 126 5.55 2.77 30.85
C ALA A 126 5.05 1.80 31.93
N PRO A 127 5.57 0.57 32.02
CA PRO A 127 5.46 -0.20 33.25
C PRO A 127 6.40 0.43 34.29
N GLY A 128 5.79 1.11 35.26
CA GLY A 128 6.23 1.24 36.65
C GLY A 128 7.72 1.46 36.93
N SER A 129 8.09 2.71 37.17
CA SER A 129 9.07 3.01 38.22
C SER A 129 8.50 2.52 39.55
N ALA A 130 8.93 1.36 40.03
CA ALA A 130 8.66 0.95 41.41
C ALA A 130 9.35 1.95 42.36
N PRO A 131 8.65 2.51 43.37
CA PRO A 131 9.32 3.22 44.45
C PRO A 131 10.08 2.21 45.32
N MET A 132 11.15 2.72 45.93
CA MET A 132 12.18 2.01 46.70
C MET A 132 11.69 0.99 47.72
#